data_AF-A0A662KLU0-F1
#
_entry.id   AF-A0A662KLU0-F1
#
_cell.length_a   1.000
_cell.length_b   1.000
_cell.length_c   1.000
_cell.angle_alpha   90.00
_cell.angle_beta   90.00
_cell.angle_gamma   90.00
#
_symmetry.space_group_name_H-M   'P 1'
#
loop_
_entity.id
_entity.type
_entity.pdbx_description
1 polymer ?
#
loop_
_entity_poly.entity_id
_entity_poly.type
_entity_poly.pdbx_seq_one_letter_code
_entity_poly.pdbx_strand_id
1 'polypeptide(L)'
;MAKKEIEERIELLEKLGGIIREEARAYGIIDAVWGLAVFIGAISFQVVEILSIPWYYGFTILIISLLSAFISTPLLKKRIEKSLGYSKGGWLSERIKMSWLAVALIGGTSYMLVFWSPPVTKVILNNLPSAEISGFILMGWLIIDGIGSMVQGIISESKVYTIIGVLMVGSAVIVANIGFIYAWSAFALTYGLGYLSIGLKDYTSFKRSVRAGVKVE
;
A
#
# COMPACT_ATOMS: atom_id res chain seq x y z
N MET A 1 -32.29 -4.07 32.66
CA MET A 1 -31.04 -4.86 32.60
C MET A 1 -30.51 -4.97 31.18
N ALA A 2 -31.25 -5.51 30.21
CA ALA A 2 -30.78 -5.67 28.82
C ALA A 2 -30.25 -4.37 28.16
N LYS A 3 -30.90 -3.22 28.42
CA LYS A 3 -30.46 -1.93 27.84
C LYS A 3 -29.09 -1.46 28.36
N LYS A 4 -28.82 -1.70 29.64
CA LYS A 4 -27.54 -1.36 30.29
C LYS A 4 -26.40 -2.25 29.79
N GLU A 5 -26.69 -3.53 29.58
CA GLU A 5 -25.73 -4.49 29.02
C GLU A 5 -25.42 -4.20 27.54
N ILE A 6 -26.41 -3.72 26.77
CA ILE A 6 -26.20 -3.26 25.39
C ILE A 6 -25.34 -1.99 25.36
N GLU A 7 -25.61 -1.02 26.24
CA GLU A 7 -24.81 0.20 26.37
C GLU A 7 -23.36 -0.11 26.77
N GLU A 8 -23.12 -0.98 27.75
CA GLU A 8 -21.78 -1.43 28.13
C GLU A 8 -21.04 -2.16 27.00
N ARG A 9 -21.76 -2.97 26.20
CA ARG A 9 -21.18 -3.64 25.02
C ARG A 9 -20.83 -2.65 23.92
N ILE A 10 -21.64 -1.62 23.69
CA ILE A 10 -21.35 -0.56 22.72
C ILE A 10 -20.13 0.25 23.17
N GLU A 11 -20.05 0.60 24.44
CA GLU A 11 -18.92 1.34 25.01
C GLU A 11 -17.61 0.53 24.90
N LEU A 12 -17.66 -0.78 25.16
CA LEU A 12 -16.53 -1.68 24.93
C LEU A 12 -16.11 -1.76 23.45
N LEU A 13 -17.08 -1.78 22.52
CA LEU A 13 -16.80 -1.76 21.07
C LEU A 13 -16.16 -0.44 20.63
N GLU A 14 -16.62 0.69 21.16
CA GLU A 14 -16.01 2.00 20.88
C GLU A 14 -14.58 2.09 21.41
N LYS A 15 -14.33 1.59 22.63
CA LYS A 15 -12.98 1.51 23.20
C LYS A 15 -12.05 0.62 22.37
N LEU A 16 -12.53 -0.55 21.96
CA LEU A 16 -11.80 -1.45 21.06
C LEU A 16 -11.51 -0.76 19.71
N GLY A 17 -12.49 -0.07 19.14
CA GLY A 17 -12.31 0.71 17.91
C GLY A 17 -11.27 1.82 18.06
N GLY A 18 -11.23 2.50 19.21
CA GLY A 18 -10.22 3.48 19.56
C GLY A 18 -8.80 2.91 19.56
N ILE A 19 -8.61 1.77 20.23
CA ILE A 19 -7.31 1.07 20.29
C ILE A 19 -6.85 0.65 18.90
N ILE A 20 -7.76 0.13 18.07
CA ILE A 20 -7.44 -0.31 16.71
C ILE A 20 -7.03 0.89 15.83
N ARG A 21 -7.68 2.04 15.97
CA ARG A 21 -7.33 3.27 15.23
C ARG A 21 -5.97 3.81 15.65
N GLU A 22 -5.66 3.81 16.95
CA GLU A 22 -4.35 4.21 17.47
C GLU A 22 -3.24 3.27 16.96
N GLU A 23 -3.49 1.96 16.98
CA GLU A 23 -2.57 0.98 16.43
C GLU A 23 -2.36 1.22 14.93
N ALA A 24 -3.44 1.34 14.14
CA ALA A 24 -3.35 1.62 12.70
C ALA A 24 -2.50 2.87 12.40
N ARG A 25 -2.67 3.95 13.19
CA ARG A 25 -1.88 5.18 13.05
C ARG A 25 -0.39 4.97 13.34
N ALA A 26 -0.06 4.16 14.35
CA ALA A 26 1.32 3.84 14.67
C ALA A 26 2.02 3.10 13.52
N TYR A 27 1.28 2.24 12.81
CA TYR A 27 1.75 1.52 11.64
C TYR A 27 1.88 2.38 10.37
N GLY A 28 1.35 3.61 10.36
CA GLY A 28 1.47 4.53 9.23
C GLY A 28 2.92 4.79 8.79
N ILE A 29 3.91 4.67 9.68
CA ILE A 29 5.32 4.80 9.28
C ILE A 29 5.76 3.69 8.32
N ILE A 30 5.16 2.50 8.40
CA ILE A 30 5.43 1.40 7.48
C ILE A 30 4.85 1.76 6.12
N ASP A 31 3.59 2.20 6.08
CA ASP A 31 2.93 2.66 4.86
C ASP A 31 3.75 3.79 4.19
N ALA A 32 4.29 4.71 4.98
CA ALA A 32 5.15 5.77 4.48
C ALA A 32 6.44 5.26 3.82
N VAL A 33 7.08 4.24 4.41
CA VAL A 33 8.30 3.64 3.85
C VAL A 33 8.03 2.91 2.54
N TRP A 34 6.89 2.21 2.44
CA TRP A 34 6.46 1.58 1.18
C TRP A 34 6.13 2.61 0.11
N GLY A 35 5.40 3.67 0.47
CA GLY A 35 5.10 4.79 -0.43
C GLY A 35 6.37 5.49 -0.93
N LEU A 36 7.34 5.70 -0.04
CA LEU A 36 8.65 6.28 -0.38
C LEU A 36 9.43 5.39 -1.35
N ALA A 37 9.45 4.06 -1.13
CA ALA A 37 10.16 3.13 -2.00
C ALA A 37 9.60 3.16 -3.43
N VAL A 38 8.27 3.18 -3.57
CA VAL A 38 7.58 3.30 -4.86
C VAL A 38 7.88 4.66 -5.52
N PHE A 39 7.87 5.74 -4.73
CA PHE A 39 8.16 7.08 -5.24
C PHE A 39 9.61 7.23 -5.73
N ILE A 40 10.58 6.70 -4.98
CA ILE A 40 12.00 6.64 -5.39
C ILE A 40 12.15 5.84 -6.68
N GLY A 41 11.50 4.68 -6.78
CA GLY A 41 11.49 3.88 -7.99
C GLY A 41 11.00 4.67 -9.21
N ALA A 42 9.91 5.42 -9.05
CA ALA A 42 9.37 6.24 -10.14
C ALA A 42 10.26 7.40 -10.55
N ILE A 43 10.83 8.14 -9.60
CA ILE A 43 11.83 9.19 -9.91
C ILE A 43 13.01 8.58 -10.66
N SER A 44 13.46 7.41 -10.24
CA SER A 44 14.58 6.70 -10.87
C SER A 44 14.25 6.31 -12.31
N PHE A 45 13.03 5.85 -12.57
CA PHE A 45 12.56 5.57 -13.93
C PHE A 45 12.52 6.82 -14.81
N GLN A 46 12.04 7.95 -14.28
CA GLN A 46 12.05 9.23 -15.01
C GLN A 46 13.48 9.68 -15.35
N VAL A 47 14.43 9.53 -14.40
CA VAL A 47 15.84 9.86 -14.64
C VAL A 47 16.46 8.94 -15.69
N VAL A 48 16.19 7.63 -15.62
CA VAL A 48 16.67 6.64 -16.60
C VAL A 48 16.15 6.95 -18.00
N GLU A 49 14.88 7.34 -18.11
CA GLU A 49 14.25 7.75 -19.37
C GLU A 49 14.86 9.03 -19.93
N ILE A 50 15.00 10.09 -19.10
CA ILE A 50 15.63 11.36 -19.51
C ILE A 50 17.06 11.16 -19.99
N LEU A 51 17.81 10.27 -19.33
CA LEU A 51 19.20 9.96 -19.68
C LEU A 51 19.31 8.93 -20.82
N SER A 52 18.19 8.46 -21.39
CA SER A 52 18.15 7.42 -22.43
C SER A 52 18.90 6.13 -22.03
N ILE A 53 18.93 5.84 -20.74
CA ILE A 53 19.52 4.63 -20.17
C ILE A 53 18.51 3.48 -20.33
N PRO A 54 18.94 2.22 -20.50
CA PRO A 54 18.02 1.10 -20.60
C PRO A 54 17.08 0.98 -19.38
N TRP A 55 15.79 0.76 -19.65
CA TRP A 55 14.71 0.72 -18.64
C TRP A 55 14.94 -0.25 -17.48
N TYR A 56 15.68 -1.34 -17.69
CA TYR A 56 15.96 -2.34 -16.65
C TYR A 56 16.81 -1.78 -15.49
N TYR A 57 17.55 -0.69 -15.69
CA TYR A 57 18.23 0.00 -14.59
C TYR A 57 17.24 0.64 -13.62
N GLY A 58 16.18 1.28 -14.13
CA GLY A 58 15.09 1.82 -13.30
C GLY A 58 14.39 0.70 -12.52
N PHE A 59 14.15 -0.43 -13.19
CA PHE A 59 13.56 -1.62 -12.57
C PHE A 59 14.42 -2.16 -11.42
N THR A 60 15.74 -2.20 -11.61
CA THR A 60 16.69 -2.64 -10.58
C THR A 60 16.63 -1.75 -9.34
N ILE A 61 16.57 -0.42 -9.52
CA ILE A 61 16.46 0.53 -8.40
C ILE A 61 15.13 0.36 -7.65
N LEU A 62 14.03 0.13 -8.38
CA LEU A 62 12.75 -0.16 -7.75
C LEU A 62 12.81 -1.45 -6.92
N ILE A 63 13.37 -2.55 -7.46
CA ILE A 63 13.53 -3.81 -6.73
C ILE A 63 14.31 -3.57 -5.43
N ILE A 64 15.44 -2.86 -5.52
CA ILE A 64 16.28 -2.54 -4.35
C ILE A 64 15.49 -1.73 -3.31
N SER A 65 14.70 -0.75 -3.77
CA SER A 65 13.87 0.10 -2.91
C SER A 65 12.77 -0.70 -2.21
N LEU A 66 12.07 -1.57 -2.94
CA LEU A 66 11.03 -2.44 -2.39
C LEU A 66 11.61 -3.49 -1.43
N LEU A 67 12.76 -4.09 -1.75
CA LEU A 67 13.48 -5.00 -0.84
C LEU A 67 13.90 -4.28 0.45
N SER A 68 14.38 -3.04 0.34
CA SER A 68 14.74 -2.24 1.51
C SER A 68 13.52 -1.95 2.39
N ALA A 69 12.37 -1.63 1.79
CA ALA A 69 11.11 -1.45 2.52
C ALA A 69 10.65 -2.76 3.19
N PHE A 70 10.75 -3.89 2.48
CA PHE A 70 10.42 -5.21 3.01
C PHE A 70 11.28 -5.58 4.21
N ILE A 71 12.60 -5.38 4.14
CA ILE A 71 13.53 -5.64 5.25
C ILE A 71 13.31 -4.69 6.43
N SER A 72 12.95 -3.42 6.15
CA SER A 72 12.68 -2.41 7.18
C SER A 72 11.37 -2.65 7.93
N THR A 73 10.38 -3.24 7.27
CA THR A 73 9.04 -3.53 7.82
C THR A 73 9.08 -4.29 9.15
N PRO A 74 9.77 -5.45 9.30
CA PRO A 74 9.83 -6.17 10.57
C PRO A 74 10.57 -5.39 11.67
N LEU A 75 11.58 -4.59 11.31
CA LEU A 75 12.31 -3.75 12.27
C LEU A 75 11.42 -2.63 12.83
N LEU A 76 10.68 -1.96 11.94
CA LEU A 76 9.71 -0.93 12.31
C LEU A 76 8.56 -1.51 13.12
N LYS A 77 8.03 -2.67 12.72
CA LYS A 77 6.99 -3.39 13.46
C LYS A 77 7.42 -3.63 14.91
N LYS A 78 8.60 -4.22 15.14
CA LYS A 78 9.15 -4.44 16.49
C LYS A 78 9.28 -3.14 17.30
N ARG A 79 9.64 -2.03 16.65
CA ARG A 79 9.77 -0.73 17.32
C ARG A 79 8.40 -0.15 17.70
N ILE A 80 7.40 -0.32 16.86
CA ILE A 80 6.02 0.11 17.10
C ILE A 80 5.42 -0.71 18.25
N GLU A 81 5.57 -2.03 18.24
CA GLU A 81 5.12 -2.93 19.32
C GLU A 81 5.72 -2.55 20.68
N LYS A 82 7.03 -2.26 20.73
CA LYS A 82 7.68 -1.73 21.94
C LYS A 82 7.10 -0.39 22.39
N SER A 83 6.68 0.46 21.46
CA SER A 83 6.11 1.78 21.76
C SER A 83 4.65 1.69 22.23
N LEU A 84 3.93 0.66 21.78
CA LEU A 84 2.53 0.39 22.13
C LEU A 84 2.40 -0.45 23.42
N GLY A 85 3.48 -1.08 23.88
CA GLY A 85 3.51 -1.81 25.16
C GLY A 85 2.93 -3.24 25.12
N TYR A 86 2.65 -3.77 23.93
CA TYR A 86 2.18 -5.14 23.73
C TYR A 86 2.88 -5.83 22.55
N SER A 87 3.15 -7.14 22.66
CA SER A 87 4.03 -7.88 21.74
C SER A 87 3.33 -8.52 20.54
N LYS A 88 2.02 -8.34 20.39
CA LYS A 88 1.21 -8.85 19.28
C LYS A 88 0.22 -7.78 18.87
N GLY A 89 0.09 -7.51 17.57
CA GLY A 89 -0.91 -6.55 17.10
C GLY A 89 -2.30 -6.93 17.60
N GLY A 90 -3.21 -5.96 17.73
CA GLY A 90 -4.60 -6.27 18.05
C GLY A 90 -5.11 -7.30 17.05
N TRP A 91 -5.76 -8.37 17.54
CA TRP A 91 -6.18 -9.51 16.72
C TRP A 91 -6.93 -9.08 15.45
N LEU A 92 -7.73 -8.02 15.56
CA LEU A 92 -8.43 -7.44 14.42
C LEU A 92 -7.43 -6.77 13.46
N SER A 93 -6.63 -5.80 13.92
CA SER A 93 -5.57 -5.12 13.12
C SER A 93 -4.67 -6.10 12.36
N GLU A 94 -4.26 -7.20 13.00
CA GLU A 94 -3.40 -8.21 12.39
C GLU A 94 -4.14 -9.00 11.30
N ARG A 95 -5.44 -9.32 11.48
CA ARG A 95 -6.27 -9.91 10.43
C ARG A 95 -6.49 -8.96 9.26
N ILE A 96 -6.76 -7.68 9.50
CA ILE A 96 -6.96 -6.68 8.44
C ILE A 96 -5.72 -6.60 7.54
N LYS A 97 -4.53 -6.53 8.16
CA LYS A 97 -3.25 -6.48 7.45
C LYS A 97 -2.95 -7.78 6.70
N MET A 98 -3.22 -8.94 7.31
CA MET A 98 -3.00 -10.24 6.68
C MET A 98 -3.96 -10.50 5.53
N SER A 99 -5.22 -10.05 5.62
CA SER A 99 -6.18 -10.11 4.52
C SER A 99 -5.76 -9.24 3.34
N TRP A 100 -5.21 -8.05 3.58
CA TRP A 100 -4.62 -7.22 2.52
C TRP A 100 -3.41 -7.90 1.87
N LEU A 101 -2.45 -8.37 2.69
CA LEU A 101 -1.26 -9.09 2.19
C LEU A 101 -1.66 -10.30 1.35
N ALA A 102 -2.69 -11.03 1.76
CA ALA A 102 -3.24 -12.14 1.00
C ALA A 102 -3.86 -11.66 -0.33
N VAL A 103 -4.66 -10.59 -0.35
CA VAL A 103 -5.27 -10.08 -1.59
C VAL A 103 -4.22 -9.55 -2.57
N ALA A 104 -3.25 -8.76 -2.08
CA ALA A 104 -2.19 -8.20 -2.91
C ALA A 104 -1.21 -9.27 -3.40
N LEU A 105 -0.77 -10.20 -2.53
CA LEU A 105 0.14 -11.27 -2.93
C LEU A 105 -0.54 -12.32 -3.79
N ILE A 106 -1.75 -12.77 -3.47
CA ILE A 106 -2.46 -13.77 -4.30
C ILE A 106 -2.85 -13.15 -5.63
N GLY A 107 -3.46 -11.95 -5.61
CA GLY A 107 -3.83 -11.24 -6.83
C GLY A 107 -2.62 -10.93 -7.70
N GLY A 108 -1.55 -10.38 -7.11
CA GLY A 108 -0.31 -10.05 -7.81
C GLY A 108 0.39 -11.29 -8.36
N THR A 109 0.48 -12.37 -7.58
CA THR A 109 1.09 -13.64 -8.03
C THR A 109 0.27 -14.28 -9.15
N SER A 110 -1.06 -14.34 -9.03
CA SER A 110 -1.93 -14.86 -10.09
C SER A 110 -1.80 -14.05 -11.37
N TYR A 111 -1.75 -12.72 -11.28
CA TYR A 111 -1.54 -11.85 -12.43
C TYR A 111 -0.17 -12.07 -13.09
N MET A 112 0.91 -12.15 -12.30
CA MET A 112 2.24 -12.46 -12.79
C MET A 112 2.29 -13.83 -13.47
N LEU A 113 1.66 -14.86 -12.90
CA LEU A 113 1.61 -16.20 -13.49
C LEU A 113 0.92 -16.21 -14.87
N VAL A 114 -0.16 -15.44 -15.02
CA VAL A 114 -0.84 -15.30 -16.32
C VAL A 114 0.03 -14.51 -17.30
N PHE A 115 0.64 -13.41 -16.85
CA PHE A 115 1.53 -12.59 -17.68
C PHE A 115 2.73 -13.39 -18.21
N TRP A 116 3.34 -14.21 -17.36
CA TRP A 116 4.49 -15.05 -17.68
C TRP A 116 4.12 -16.39 -18.34
N SER A 117 2.84 -16.64 -18.59
CA SER A 117 2.45 -17.83 -19.32
C SER A 117 2.96 -17.75 -20.77
N PRO A 118 3.55 -18.83 -21.32
CA PRO A 118 4.19 -18.82 -22.63
C PRO A 118 3.35 -18.24 -23.79
N PRO A 119 2.02 -18.47 -23.90
CA PRO A 119 1.24 -17.88 -24.97
C PRO A 119 1.02 -16.37 -24.78
N VAL A 120 0.78 -15.93 -23.54
CA VAL A 120 0.50 -14.51 -23.23
C VAL A 120 1.77 -13.68 -23.37
N THR A 121 2.89 -14.13 -22.81
CA THR A 121 4.17 -13.44 -22.91
C THR A 121 4.61 -13.26 -24.36
N LYS A 122 4.45 -14.28 -25.21
CA LYS A 122 4.79 -14.18 -26.64
C LYS A 122 3.92 -13.15 -27.36
N VAL A 123 2.62 -13.13 -27.10
CA VAL A 123 1.71 -12.14 -27.70
C VAL A 123 2.09 -10.72 -27.26
N ILE A 124 2.39 -10.52 -25.98
CA ILE A 124 2.77 -9.21 -25.43
C ILE A 124 4.10 -8.74 -26.02
N LEU A 125 5.14 -9.57 -26.01
CA LEU A 125 6.47 -9.21 -26.51
C LEU A 125 6.49 -8.92 -28.01
N ASN A 126 5.61 -9.57 -28.79
CA ASN A 126 5.56 -9.38 -30.24
C ASN A 126 4.71 -8.18 -30.67
N ASN A 127 3.78 -7.72 -29.83
CA ASN A 127 2.82 -6.66 -30.20
C ASN A 127 3.02 -5.34 -29.47
N LEU A 128 3.81 -5.30 -28.39
CA LEU A 128 4.07 -4.08 -27.64
C LEU A 128 5.52 -3.60 -27.78
N PRO A 129 5.75 -2.29 -27.95
CA PRO A 129 7.08 -1.71 -27.84
C PRO A 129 7.69 -2.03 -26.47
N SER A 130 9.00 -2.26 -26.42
CA SER A 130 9.72 -2.59 -25.17
C SER A 130 9.50 -1.56 -24.05
N ALA A 131 9.32 -0.29 -24.41
CA ALA A 131 9.02 0.80 -23.49
C ALA A 131 7.64 0.66 -22.81
N GLU A 132 6.67 0.03 -23.47
CA GLU A 132 5.29 -0.09 -22.98
C GLU A 132 5.05 -1.34 -22.14
N ILE A 133 5.89 -2.37 -22.28
CA ILE A 133 5.73 -3.64 -21.57
C ILE A 133 5.73 -3.45 -20.06
N SER A 134 6.65 -2.64 -19.54
CA SER A 134 6.72 -2.36 -18.09
C SER A 134 5.45 -1.63 -17.60
N GLY A 135 4.91 -0.74 -18.42
CA GLY A 135 3.70 0.00 -18.11
C GLY A 135 2.44 -0.87 -18.17
N PHE A 136 2.37 -1.80 -19.12
CA PHE A 136 1.30 -2.79 -19.20
C PHE A 136 1.29 -3.69 -17.96
N ILE A 137 2.47 -4.14 -17.53
CA ILE A 137 2.60 -4.90 -16.27
C ILE A 137 2.07 -4.06 -15.10
N LEU A 138 2.49 -2.79 -14.98
CA LEU A 138 2.05 -1.90 -13.91
C LEU A 138 0.56 -1.60 -13.93
N MET A 139 -0.07 -1.56 -15.08
CA MET A 139 -1.52 -1.37 -15.18
C MET A 139 -2.27 -2.47 -14.42
N GLY A 140 -1.83 -3.73 -14.52
CA GLY A 140 -2.41 -4.81 -13.72
C GLY A 140 -2.20 -4.61 -12.22
N TRP A 141 -1.02 -4.13 -11.81
CA TRP A 141 -0.75 -3.79 -10.41
C TRP A 141 -1.59 -2.62 -9.90
N LEU A 142 -1.81 -1.57 -10.70
CA LEU A 142 -2.73 -0.47 -10.36
C LEU A 142 -4.12 -0.99 -9.98
N ILE A 143 -4.62 -1.99 -10.70
CA ILE A 143 -5.94 -2.59 -10.43
C ILE A 143 -5.90 -3.44 -9.16
N ILE A 144 -4.93 -4.35 -9.05
CA ILE A 144 -4.83 -5.30 -7.92
C ILE A 144 -4.57 -4.58 -6.62
N ASP A 145 -3.56 -3.70 -6.59
CA ASP A 145 -3.21 -2.92 -5.41
C ASP A 145 -4.31 -1.90 -5.10
N GLY A 146 -4.98 -1.34 -6.12
CA GLY A 146 -6.12 -0.46 -5.94
C GLY A 146 -7.31 -1.16 -5.25
N ILE A 147 -7.64 -2.39 -5.68
CA ILE A 147 -8.64 -3.23 -5.00
C ILE A 147 -8.19 -3.56 -3.58
N GLY A 148 -6.91 -3.92 -3.39
CA GLY A 148 -6.33 -4.15 -2.07
C GLY A 148 -6.51 -2.95 -1.14
N SER A 149 -6.17 -1.75 -1.59
CA SER A 149 -6.35 -0.51 -0.83
C SER A 149 -7.82 -0.21 -0.53
N MET A 150 -8.75 -0.47 -1.46
CA MET A 150 -10.20 -0.32 -1.18
C MET A 150 -10.68 -1.30 -0.11
N VAL A 151 -10.29 -2.57 -0.20
CA VAL A 151 -10.61 -3.58 0.81
C VAL A 151 -10.05 -3.17 2.17
N GLN A 152 -8.80 -2.69 2.22
CA GLN A 152 -8.21 -2.13 3.44
C GLN A 152 -9.03 -0.94 3.97
N GLY A 153 -9.47 -0.05 3.08
CA GLY A 153 -10.31 1.10 3.44
C GLY A 153 -11.64 0.70 4.06
N ILE A 154 -12.33 -0.30 3.50
CA ILE A 154 -13.59 -0.81 4.06
C ILE A 154 -13.35 -1.44 5.43
N ILE A 155 -12.34 -2.31 5.54
CA ILE A 155 -12.11 -3.07 6.78
C ILE A 155 -11.59 -2.16 7.91
N SER A 156 -10.77 -1.16 7.59
CA SER A 156 -10.23 -0.19 8.56
C SER A 156 -11.11 1.05 8.76
N GLU A 157 -12.27 1.12 8.11
CA GLU A 157 -13.13 2.31 8.01
C GLU A 157 -12.38 3.58 7.54
N SER A 158 -11.28 3.39 6.81
CA SER A 158 -10.48 4.48 6.27
C SER A 158 -11.00 4.91 4.91
N LYS A 159 -11.67 6.06 4.88
CA LYS A 159 -12.03 6.76 3.63
C LYS A 159 -10.80 7.01 2.76
N VAL A 160 -9.64 7.18 3.37
CA VAL A 160 -8.43 7.57 2.65
C VAL A 160 -7.86 6.42 1.83
N TYR A 161 -7.76 5.22 2.41
CA TYR A 161 -7.36 4.01 1.66
C TYR A 161 -8.35 3.67 0.55
N THR A 162 -9.64 3.90 0.81
CA THR A 162 -10.69 3.76 -0.21
C THR A 162 -10.45 4.73 -1.38
N ILE A 163 -10.18 6.00 -1.11
CA ILE A 163 -9.90 7.01 -2.14
C ILE A 163 -8.64 6.66 -2.94
N ILE A 164 -7.53 6.27 -2.28
CA ILE A 164 -6.31 5.83 -2.97
C ILE A 164 -6.65 4.70 -3.93
N GLY A 165 -7.36 3.67 -3.46
CA GLY A 165 -7.70 2.52 -4.28
C GLY A 165 -8.59 2.87 -5.48
N VAL A 166 -9.59 3.74 -5.29
CA VAL A 166 -10.42 4.26 -6.39
C VAL A 166 -9.58 5.04 -7.40
N LEU A 167 -8.67 5.90 -6.93
CA LEU A 167 -7.77 6.67 -7.80
C LEU A 167 -6.83 5.75 -8.59
N MET A 168 -6.32 4.69 -7.98
CA MET A 168 -5.48 3.69 -8.66
C MET A 168 -6.23 2.97 -9.78
N VAL A 169 -7.42 2.44 -9.48
CA VAL A 169 -8.25 1.74 -10.47
C VAL A 169 -8.67 2.71 -11.58
N GLY A 170 -9.10 3.93 -11.23
CA GLY A 170 -9.44 4.97 -12.20
C GLY A 170 -8.24 5.36 -13.07
N SER A 171 -7.05 5.44 -12.49
CA SER A 171 -5.82 5.73 -13.25
C SER A 171 -5.46 4.60 -14.20
N ALA A 172 -5.72 3.33 -13.84
CA ALA A 172 -5.52 2.20 -14.76
C ALA A 172 -6.40 2.33 -16.02
N VAL A 173 -7.66 2.75 -15.86
CA VAL A 173 -8.57 3.02 -16.99
C VAL A 173 -8.04 4.14 -17.87
N ILE A 174 -7.56 5.24 -17.27
CA ILE A 174 -7.00 6.37 -18.02
C ILE A 174 -5.74 5.96 -18.79
N VAL A 175 -4.81 5.26 -18.12
CA VAL A 175 -3.56 4.77 -18.71
C VAL A 175 -3.84 3.82 -19.88
N ALA A 176 -4.83 2.93 -19.75
CA ALA A 176 -5.23 2.03 -20.82
C ALA A 176 -5.74 2.75 -22.09
N ASN A 177 -6.25 3.99 -21.95
CA ASN A 177 -6.77 4.78 -23.07
C ASN A 177 -5.74 5.76 -23.66
N ILE A 178 -4.73 6.18 -22.88
CA ILE A 178 -3.75 7.19 -23.31
C ILE A 178 -2.42 6.56 -23.74
N GLY A 179 -1.98 5.50 -23.05
CA GLY A 179 -0.72 4.80 -23.33
C GLY A 179 -0.06 4.26 -22.07
N PHE A 180 0.51 3.07 -22.18
CA PHE A 180 1.08 2.34 -21.03
C PHE A 180 2.31 3.03 -20.43
N ILE A 181 3.00 3.88 -21.17
CA ILE A 181 4.16 4.63 -20.68
C ILE A 181 3.85 5.45 -19.42
N TYR A 182 2.61 5.91 -19.26
CA TYR A 182 2.16 6.72 -18.12
C TYR A 182 1.81 5.89 -16.87
N ALA A 183 1.81 4.56 -16.95
CA ALA A 183 1.44 3.69 -15.83
C ALA A 183 2.35 3.91 -14.60
N TRP A 184 3.64 4.17 -14.82
CA TRP A 184 4.60 4.47 -13.77
C TRP A 184 4.27 5.75 -13.02
N SER A 185 3.95 6.82 -13.75
CA SER A 185 3.56 8.10 -13.16
C SER A 185 2.26 7.94 -12.38
N ALA A 186 1.26 7.27 -12.96
CA ALA A 186 0.00 6.97 -12.29
C ALA A 186 0.24 6.24 -10.96
N PHE A 187 0.96 5.12 -10.99
CA PHE A 187 1.23 4.30 -9.81
C PHE A 187 2.02 5.04 -8.73
N ALA A 188 3.02 5.83 -9.11
CA ALA A 188 3.81 6.61 -8.18
C ALA A 188 3.02 7.74 -7.52
N LEU A 189 2.15 8.41 -8.27
CA LEU A 189 1.34 9.51 -7.77
C LEU A 189 0.20 9.01 -6.88
N THR A 190 -0.45 7.90 -7.24
CA THR A 190 -1.57 7.37 -6.45
C THR A 190 -1.09 6.54 -5.27
N TYR A 191 -0.26 5.52 -5.51
CA TYR A 191 0.20 4.61 -4.46
C TYR A 191 1.39 5.20 -3.70
N GLY A 192 2.44 5.62 -4.41
CA GLY A 192 3.66 6.15 -3.80
C GLY A 192 3.42 7.38 -2.92
N LEU A 193 2.96 8.48 -3.52
CA LEU A 193 2.68 9.72 -2.77
C LEU A 193 1.49 9.60 -1.83
N GLY A 194 0.47 8.83 -2.19
CA GLY A 194 -0.69 8.56 -1.33
C GLY A 194 -0.24 7.93 -0.02
N TYR A 195 0.36 6.73 -0.09
CA TYR A 195 0.83 6.00 1.10
C TYR A 195 1.89 6.80 1.87
N LEU A 196 2.79 7.51 1.19
CA LEU A 196 3.78 8.38 1.83
C LEU A 196 3.12 9.47 2.68
N SER A 197 2.22 10.24 2.09
CA SER A 197 1.60 11.39 2.74
C SER A 197 0.74 10.97 3.93
N ILE A 198 -0.03 9.90 3.75
CA ILE A 198 -0.98 9.42 4.76
C ILE A 198 -0.23 8.73 5.89
N GLY A 199 0.73 7.87 5.54
CA GLY A 199 1.56 7.18 6.53
C GLY A 199 2.32 8.16 7.43
N LEU A 200 2.87 9.24 6.87
CA LEU A 200 3.53 10.29 7.65
C LEU A 200 2.55 11.06 8.54
N LYS A 201 1.37 11.40 8.01
CA LYS A 201 0.31 12.09 8.77
C LYS A 201 -0.14 11.26 9.97
N ASP A 202 -0.44 9.98 9.73
CA ASP A 202 -0.94 9.05 10.73
C ASP A 202 0.11 8.80 11.83
N TYR A 203 1.36 8.57 11.44
CA TYR A 203 2.45 8.38 12.39
C TYR A 203 2.74 9.64 13.22
N THR A 204 2.64 10.82 12.61
CA THR A 204 2.80 12.09 13.32
C THR A 204 1.68 12.31 14.33
N SER A 205 0.44 11.95 13.96
CA SER A 205 -0.71 12.00 14.86
C SER A 205 -0.51 11.08 16.06
N PHE A 206 -0.04 9.85 15.84
CA PHE A 206 0.29 8.90 16.91
C PHE A 206 1.39 9.45 17.84
N LYS A 207 2.49 9.99 17.30
CA LYS A 207 3.54 10.60 18.13
C LYS A 207 3.02 11.76 18.99
N ARG A 208 2.05 12.53 18.48
CA ARG A 208 1.42 13.61 19.24
C ARG A 208 0.52 13.07 20.35
N SER A 209 -0.28 12.03 20.11
CA SER A 209 -1.14 11.44 21.16
C SER A 209 -0.31 10.84 22.31
N VAL A 210 0.74 10.09 21.97
CA VAL A 210 1.67 9.51 22.96
C VAL A 210 2.36 10.60 23.80
N ARG A 211 2.83 11.69 23.17
CA ARG A 211 3.47 12.81 23.89
C ARG A 211 2.51 13.59 24.77
N ALA A 212 1.24 13.67 24.40
CA ALA A 212 0.21 14.34 25.19
C ALA A 212 -0.25 13.49 26.39
N GLY A 213 0.27 12.27 26.56
CA GLY A 213 -0.11 11.40 27.68
C GLY A 213 -1.56 10.93 27.62
N VAL A 214 -2.19 10.98 26.43
CA VAL A 214 -3.56 10.50 26.22
C VAL A 214 -3.50 8.97 26.32
N LYS A 215 -3.73 8.46 27.53
CA LYS A 215 -4.03 7.04 27.72
C LYS A 215 -5.40 6.80 27.12
N VAL A 216 -5.48 5.82 26.22
CA VAL A 216 -6.75 5.24 25.82
C VAL A 216 -7.28 4.46 27.04
N GLU A 217 -8.12 5.10 27.86
CA GLU A 217 -8.87 4.47 28.96
C GLU A 217 -10.26 4.00 28.49
#